data_AF-A0ABD7Z527-F1
#
_entry.id   AF-A0ABD7Z527-F1
#
_cell.length_a   1.000
_cell.length_b   1.000
_cell.length_c   1.000
_cell.angle_alpha   90.00
_cell.angle_beta   90.00
_cell.angle_gamma   90.00
#
_symmetry.space_group_name_H-M   'P 1'
#
loop_
_entity.id
_entity.type
_entity.pdbx_description
1 polymer ?
#
loop_
_entity_poly.entity_id
_entity_poly.type
_entity_poly.pdbx_seq_one_letter_code
_entity_poly.pdbx_strand_id
1 'polypeptide(L)'
;MNSQSEQILKYLQAGNALTPLEALRKFNCLRLGVRIYDLRQKGYVINSFLTTHTAMHAAESASALFNAGDKYRAGLAFKTAYERIVSEKKAKGIQPDWYVSAGLDKEQLAQLITEAAATGKITNDYALALLPAGEERMNIEAGNLLTDKQKEEGKARLGNLLNLITQKCALN
;
A
#
# COMPACT_ATOMS: atom_id res chain seq x y z
N MET A 1 14.82 10.32 28.58
CA MET A 1 14.78 10.87 27.21
C MET A 1 14.35 9.72 26.32
N ASN A 2 13.10 9.73 25.83
CA ASN A 2 12.58 8.58 25.07
C ASN A 2 13.21 8.57 23.68
N SER A 3 13.57 7.40 23.18
CA SER A 3 14.14 7.27 21.84
C SER A 3 13.10 7.65 20.79
N GLN A 4 13.52 8.18 19.62
CA GLN A 4 12.60 8.51 18.53
C GLN A 4 11.70 7.31 18.14
N SER A 5 12.25 6.09 18.23
CA SER A 5 11.52 4.84 17.98
C SER A 5 10.40 4.60 19.01
N GLU A 6 10.62 4.89 20.29
CA GLU A 6 9.58 4.77 21.34
C GLU A 6 8.46 5.77 21.14
N GLN A 7 8.78 7.00 20.73
CA GLN A 7 7.77 8.03 20.46
C GLN A 7 6.88 7.63 19.28
N ILE A 8 7.49 7.12 18.20
CA ILE A 8 6.78 6.57 17.04
C ILE A 8 5.93 5.37 17.45
N LEU A 9 6.48 4.43 18.22
CA LEU A 9 5.75 3.26 18.70
C LEU A 9 4.52 3.66 19.51
N LYS A 10 4.67 4.58 20.47
CA LYS A 10 3.55 5.05 21.30
C LYS A 10 2.46 5.72 20.45
N TYR A 11 2.85 6.47 19.43
CA TYR A 11 1.92 7.11 18.50
C TYR A 11 1.13 6.10 17.67
N LEU A 12 1.80 5.04 17.19
CA LEU A 12 1.18 3.93 16.45
C LEU A 12 0.26 3.10 17.35
N GLN A 13 0.67 2.81 18.59
CA GLN A 13 -0.12 2.07 19.58
C GLN A 13 -1.41 2.80 19.98
N ALA A 14 -1.44 4.13 19.87
CA ALA A 14 -2.66 4.92 20.03
C ALA A 14 -3.64 4.79 18.84
N GLY A 15 -3.33 3.95 17.85
CA GLY A 15 -4.18 3.68 16.68
C GLY A 15 -3.99 4.65 15.52
N ASN A 16 -2.97 5.49 15.56
CA ASN A 16 -2.70 6.46 14.50
C ASN A 16 -1.88 5.82 13.37
N ALA A 17 -2.16 6.23 12.13
CA ALA A 17 -1.26 6.01 11.01
C ALA A 17 -0.18 7.10 10.99
N LEU A 18 0.98 6.79 10.39
CA LEU A 18 2.09 7.73 10.32
C LEU A 18 2.74 7.72 8.93
N THR A 19 2.71 8.87 8.26
CA THR A 19 3.42 9.07 6.98
C THR A 19 4.87 9.49 7.20
N PRO A 20 5.78 9.30 6.21
CA PRO A 20 7.16 9.81 6.30
C PRO A 20 7.24 11.32 6.56
N LEU A 21 6.34 12.11 5.97
CA LEU A 21 6.29 13.56 6.17
C LEU A 21 5.82 13.92 7.59
N GLU A 22 4.80 13.24 8.12
CA GLU A 22 4.37 13.45 9.50
C GLU A 22 5.42 13.00 10.50
N ALA A 23 6.15 11.92 10.22
CA ALA A 23 7.26 11.47 11.06
C ALA A 23 8.38 12.51 11.12
N LEU A 24 8.67 13.18 10.00
CA LEU A 24 9.57 14.31 9.97
C LEU A 24 9.03 15.49 10.80
N ARG A 25 7.77 15.92 10.58
CA ARG A 25 7.21 17.09 11.26
C ARG A 25 6.99 16.89 12.77
N LYS A 26 6.60 15.69 13.20
CA LYS A 26 6.22 15.37 14.60
C LYS A 26 7.39 14.82 15.43
N PHE A 27 8.25 14.00 14.83
CA PHE A 27 9.31 13.27 15.54
C PHE A 27 10.72 13.60 15.04
N ASN A 28 10.84 14.54 14.11
CA ASN A 28 12.09 14.87 13.41
C ASN A 28 12.77 13.62 12.82
N CYS A 29 11.95 12.67 12.33
CA CYS A 29 12.40 11.39 11.83
C CYS A 29 12.46 11.41 10.29
N LEU A 30 13.64 11.68 9.74
CA LEU A 30 13.91 11.66 8.29
C LEU A 30 13.88 10.24 7.69
N ARG A 31 14.12 9.21 8.50
CA ARG A 31 14.21 7.80 8.08
C ARG A 31 13.17 6.96 8.81
N LEU A 32 11.89 7.20 8.53
CA LEU A 32 10.79 6.45 9.14
C LEU A 32 10.92 4.94 8.89
N GLY A 33 11.25 4.53 7.66
CA GLY A 33 11.35 3.11 7.29
C GLY A 33 12.32 2.30 8.16
N VAL A 34 13.48 2.87 8.49
CA VAL A 34 14.46 2.21 9.38
C VAL A 34 13.89 2.02 10.79
N ARG A 35 13.15 3.01 11.31
CA ARG A 35 12.54 2.92 12.64
C ARG A 35 11.41 1.89 12.68
N ILE A 36 10.62 1.79 11.61
CA ILE A 36 9.60 0.75 11.49
C ILE A 36 10.25 -0.64 11.40
N TYR A 37 11.36 -0.78 10.65
CA TYR A 37 12.13 -2.02 10.59
C TYR A 37 12.63 -2.44 11.98
N ASP A 38 13.26 -1.52 12.73
CA ASP A 38 13.73 -1.80 14.10
C ASP A 38 12.59 -2.25 15.03
N LEU A 39 11.40 -1.65 14.89
CA LEU A 39 10.22 -2.02 15.67
C LEU A 39 9.66 -3.39 15.27
N ARG A 40 9.66 -3.72 13.97
CA ARG A 40 9.27 -5.06 13.50
C ARG A 40 10.21 -6.14 14.00
N GLN A 41 11.53 -5.89 14.00
CA GLN A 41 12.53 -6.81 14.56
C GLN A 41 12.35 -7.04 16.07
N LYS A 42 11.77 -6.07 16.78
CA LYS A 42 11.38 -6.20 18.19
C LYS A 42 10.06 -6.96 18.41
N GLY A 43 9.41 -7.43 17.34
CA GLY A 43 8.17 -8.21 17.39
C GLY A 43 6.89 -7.40 17.25
N TYR A 44 6.95 -6.10 16.94
CA TYR A 44 5.75 -5.30 16.72
C TYR A 44 5.20 -5.49 15.31
N VAL A 45 3.92 -5.89 15.20
CA VAL A 45 3.22 -6.01 13.92
C VAL A 45 2.77 -4.62 13.48
N ILE A 46 3.45 -4.05 12.49
CA ILE A 46 3.13 -2.73 11.93
C ILE A 46 2.79 -2.88 10.46
N ASN A 47 1.55 -2.61 10.09
CA ASN A 47 1.08 -2.71 8.72
C ASN A 47 1.32 -1.41 7.94
N SER A 48 1.59 -1.53 6.65
CA SER A 48 1.77 -0.40 5.73
C SER A 48 0.74 -0.54 4.61
N PHE A 49 0.16 0.58 4.20
CA PHE A 49 -0.85 0.61 3.15
C PHE A 49 -0.53 1.71 2.13
N LEU A 50 -1.05 1.52 0.92
CA LEU A 50 -0.98 2.49 -0.17
C LEU A 50 -2.06 3.55 0.00
N THR A 51 -1.67 4.81 -0.08
CA THR A 51 -2.61 5.95 -0.09
C THR A 51 -2.23 6.89 -1.21
N THR A 52 -3.22 7.41 -1.94
CA THR A 52 -3.02 8.42 -2.99
C THR A 52 -2.68 9.77 -2.35
N HIS A 53 -1.81 10.56 -2.98
CA HIS A 53 -1.50 11.92 -2.51
C HIS A 53 -2.78 12.79 -2.40
N THR A 54 -3.77 12.56 -3.27
CA THR A 54 -5.07 13.23 -3.22
C THR A 54 -5.85 12.93 -1.94
N ALA A 55 -5.89 11.66 -1.52
CA ALA A 55 -6.52 11.24 -0.27
C ALA A 55 -5.80 11.83 0.95
N MET A 56 -4.47 11.97 0.89
CA MET A 56 -3.69 12.61 1.95
C MET A 56 -4.03 14.11 2.10
N HIS A 57 -4.08 14.86 1.00
CA HIS A 57 -4.49 16.28 1.00
C HIS A 57 -5.95 16.47 1.46
N ALA A 58 -6.84 15.56 1.05
CA ALA A 58 -8.23 15.58 1.51
C ALA A 58 -8.35 15.29 3.01
N ALA A 59 -7.52 14.38 3.55
CA ALA A 59 -7.48 14.06 4.98
C ALA A 59 -7.01 15.24 5.85
N GLU A 60 -6.11 16.10 5.36
CA GLU A 60 -5.69 17.30 6.08
C GLU A 60 -6.87 18.24 6.34
N SER A 61 -7.77 18.38 5.38
CA SER A 61 -8.98 19.21 5.49
C SER A 61 -9.99 18.67 6.52
N ALA A 62 -9.92 17.37 6.81
CA ALA A 62 -10.79 16.68 7.76
C ALA A 62 -10.16 16.48 9.15
N SER A 63 -8.84 16.63 9.27
CA SER A 63 -8.07 16.26 10.47
C SER A 63 -8.51 17.03 11.72
N ALA A 64 -8.75 18.34 11.60
CA ALA A 64 -9.18 19.16 12.72
C ALA A 64 -10.56 18.73 13.27
N LEU A 65 -11.52 18.45 12.38
CA LEU A 65 -12.86 18.01 12.74
C LEU A 65 -12.86 16.59 13.31
N PHE A 66 -12.02 15.72 12.74
CA PHE A 66 -11.87 14.35 13.21
C PHE A 66 -11.31 14.30 14.63
N ASN A 67 -10.26 15.08 14.91
CA ASN A 67 -9.64 15.18 16.23
C ASN A 67 -10.56 15.83 17.26
N ALA A 68 -11.49 16.68 16.83
CA ALA A 68 -12.54 17.25 17.68
C ALA A 68 -13.69 16.25 17.99
N GLY A 69 -13.63 15.03 17.46
CA GLY A 69 -14.63 13.98 17.67
C GLY A 69 -15.86 14.07 16.76
N ASP A 70 -15.94 15.08 15.89
CA ASP A 70 -17.04 15.27 14.94
C ASP A 70 -16.79 14.45 13.66
N LYS A 71 -17.01 13.14 13.79
CA LYS A 71 -16.78 12.16 12.71
C LYS A 71 -17.64 12.43 11.47
N TYR A 72 -18.85 12.96 11.66
CA TYR A 72 -19.76 13.24 10.55
C TYR A 72 -19.26 14.41 9.70
N ARG A 73 -18.93 15.54 10.34
CA ARG A 73 -18.42 16.72 9.62
C ARG A 73 -17.01 16.48 9.06
N ALA A 74 -16.19 15.70 9.76
CA ALA A 74 -14.90 15.26 9.24
C ALA A 74 -15.06 14.43 7.95
N GLY A 75 -16.00 13.47 7.93
CA GLY A 75 -16.29 12.66 6.75
C GLY A 75 -16.79 13.50 5.57
N LEU A 76 -17.67 14.48 5.84
CA LEU A 76 -18.16 15.41 4.83
C LEU A 76 -17.02 16.28 4.28
N ALA A 77 -16.20 16.87 5.15
CA ALA A 77 -15.05 17.69 4.76
C ALA A 77 -14.03 16.89 3.92
N PHE A 78 -13.75 15.65 4.31
CA PHE A 78 -12.90 14.74 3.55
C PHE A 78 -13.45 14.50 2.15
N LYS A 79 -14.72 14.08 2.05
CA LYS A 79 -15.37 13.76 0.79
C LYS A 79 -15.33 14.97 -0.16
N THR A 80 -15.72 16.14 0.34
CA THR A 80 -15.73 17.38 -0.44
C THR A 80 -14.33 17.77 -0.92
N ALA A 81 -13.31 17.69 -0.07
CA ALA A 81 -11.94 18.00 -0.45
C ALA A 81 -11.39 16.98 -1.47
N TYR A 82 -11.68 15.69 -1.27
CA TYR A 82 -11.26 14.62 -2.17
C TYR A 82 -11.87 14.77 -3.56
N GLU A 83 -13.18 14.97 -3.64
CA GLU A 83 -13.90 15.17 -4.91
C GLU A 83 -13.39 16.40 -5.67
N ARG A 84 -13.07 17.49 -4.96
CA ARG A 84 -12.47 18.69 -5.56
C ARG A 84 -11.09 18.42 -6.16
N ILE A 85 -10.20 17.75 -5.42
CA ILE A 85 -8.84 17.47 -5.90
C ILE A 85 -8.87 16.49 -7.07
N VAL A 86 -9.74 15.47 -7.00
CA VAL A 86 -9.90 14.49 -8.08
C VAL A 86 -10.49 15.14 -9.33
N SER A 87 -11.47 16.03 -9.21
CA SER A 87 -12.03 16.74 -10.37
C SER A 87 -11.02 17.68 -11.01
N GLU A 88 -10.22 18.40 -10.21
CA GLU A 88 -9.12 19.25 -10.70
C GLU A 88 -8.05 18.44 -11.44
N LYS A 89 -7.66 17.27 -10.93
CA LYS A 89 -6.70 16.38 -11.61
C LYS A 89 -7.28 15.78 -12.88
N LYS A 90 -8.53 15.33 -12.86
CA LYS A 90 -9.24 14.78 -14.02
C LYS A 90 -9.41 15.82 -15.13
N ALA A 91 -9.73 17.06 -14.79
CA ALA A 91 -9.82 18.17 -15.75
C ALA A 91 -8.48 18.48 -16.43
N LYS A 92 -7.36 18.22 -15.73
CA LYS A 92 -6.00 18.34 -16.26
C LYS A 92 -5.50 17.07 -16.99
N GLY A 93 -6.32 16.01 -17.07
CA GLY A 93 -5.93 14.73 -17.66
C GLY A 93 -4.90 13.95 -16.85
N ILE A 94 -4.65 14.33 -15.59
CA ILE A 94 -3.64 13.74 -14.72
C ILE A 94 -4.23 12.47 -14.07
N GLN A 95 -3.58 11.32 -14.30
CA GLN A 95 -3.95 10.05 -13.64
C GLN A 95 -3.59 10.08 -12.14
N PRO A 96 -4.24 9.27 -11.28
CA PRO A 96 -4.02 9.32 -9.84
C PRO A 96 -2.59 8.90 -9.46
N ASP A 97 -1.86 9.78 -8.79
CA ASP A 97 -0.52 9.48 -8.24
C ASP A 97 -0.65 8.67 -6.93
N TRP A 98 -0.37 7.38 -7.01
CA TRP A 98 -0.33 6.51 -5.84
C TRP A 98 1.01 6.61 -5.15
N TYR A 99 0.99 6.77 -3.83
CA TYR A 99 2.21 6.90 -3.04
C TYR A 99 2.40 5.67 -2.15
N VAL A 100 3.60 5.10 -2.21
CA VAL A 100 4.00 3.97 -1.36
C VAL A 100 4.76 4.50 -0.16
N SER A 101 4.23 4.24 1.05
CA SER A 101 4.96 4.56 2.26
C SER A 101 6.13 3.58 2.41
N ALA A 102 7.36 4.09 2.39
CA ALA A 102 8.62 3.34 2.42
C ALA A 102 8.93 2.71 3.80
N GLY A 103 7.97 1.97 4.36
CA GLY A 103 8.05 1.31 5.67
C GLY A 103 7.93 -0.21 5.62
N LEU A 104 7.90 -0.81 4.44
CA LEU A 104 7.75 -2.26 4.27
C LEU A 104 9.11 -2.98 4.23
N ASP A 105 9.08 -4.21 4.75
CA ASP A 105 10.06 -5.24 4.40
C ASP A 105 10.13 -5.38 2.86
N LYS A 106 11.31 -5.65 2.31
CA LYS A 106 11.55 -5.59 0.85
C LYS A 106 10.61 -6.53 0.08
N GLU A 107 10.29 -7.68 0.65
CA GLU A 107 9.39 -8.68 0.06
C GLU A 107 7.92 -8.25 0.10
N GLN A 108 7.44 -7.77 1.24
CA GLN A 108 6.05 -7.29 1.36
C GLN A 108 5.80 -6.05 0.51
N LEU A 109 6.81 -5.18 0.39
CA LEU A 109 6.76 -4.02 -0.51
C LEU A 109 6.55 -4.48 -1.94
N ALA A 110 7.28 -5.52 -2.33
CA ALA A 110 7.24 -6.03 -3.68
C ALA A 110 5.88 -6.64 -4.02
N GLN A 111 5.33 -7.49 -3.14
CA GLN A 111 3.97 -8.03 -3.28
C GLN A 111 2.91 -6.93 -3.45
N LEU A 112 2.92 -5.93 -2.56
CA LEU A 112 1.96 -4.82 -2.58
C LEU A 112 2.03 -4.00 -3.88
N ILE A 113 3.25 -3.74 -4.37
CA ILE A 113 3.48 -3.01 -5.61
C ILE A 113 3.05 -3.85 -6.81
N THR A 114 3.36 -5.15 -6.83
CA THR A 114 2.96 -6.07 -7.91
C THR A 114 1.45 -6.19 -7.99
N GLU A 115 0.74 -6.32 -6.86
CA GLU A 115 -0.73 -6.32 -6.84
C GLU A 115 -1.31 -4.98 -7.32
N ALA A 116 -0.72 -3.86 -6.92
CA ALA A 116 -1.15 -2.54 -7.35
C ALA A 116 -0.94 -2.32 -8.85
N ALA A 117 0.15 -2.84 -9.42
CA ALA A 117 0.44 -2.80 -10.86
C ALA A 117 -0.54 -3.72 -11.62
N ALA A 118 -0.73 -4.95 -11.14
CA ALA A 118 -1.66 -5.92 -11.71
C ALA A 118 -3.12 -5.42 -11.74
N THR A 119 -3.53 -4.68 -10.70
CA THR A 119 -4.87 -4.09 -10.61
C THR A 119 -5.00 -2.73 -11.32
N GLY A 120 -3.93 -2.26 -11.98
CA GLY A 120 -3.92 -0.99 -12.71
C GLY A 120 -4.02 0.25 -11.81
N LYS A 121 -3.77 0.10 -10.50
CA LYS A 121 -3.76 1.22 -9.57
C LYS A 121 -2.53 2.08 -9.85
N ILE A 122 -1.36 1.48 -10.02
CA ILE A 122 -0.11 2.19 -10.35
C ILE A 122 0.34 1.87 -11.77
N THR A 123 1.11 2.77 -12.39
CA THR A 123 1.72 2.50 -13.70
C THR A 123 2.89 1.53 -13.54
N ASN A 124 3.13 0.71 -14.57
CA ASN A 124 4.24 -0.25 -14.56
C ASN A 124 5.59 0.45 -14.42
N ASP A 125 5.78 1.58 -15.09
CA ASP A 125 7.01 2.40 -14.99
C ASP A 125 7.26 2.89 -13.56
N TYR A 126 6.20 3.27 -12.85
CA TYR A 126 6.29 3.71 -11.46
C TYR A 126 6.55 2.54 -10.51
N ALA A 127 5.96 1.37 -10.77
CA ALA A 127 6.24 0.15 -10.02
C ALA A 127 7.71 -0.28 -10.13
N LEU A 128 8.27 -0.25 -11.34
CA LEU A 128 9.67 -0.63 -11.61
C LEU A 128 10.69 0.30 -10.94
N ALA A 129 10.35 1.57 -10.76
CA ALA A 129 11.20 2.54 -10.06
C ALA A 129 11.29 2.29 -8.54
N LEU A 130 10.30 1.61 -7.96
CA LEU A 130 10.19 1.37 -6.51
C LEU A 130 10.60 -0.05 -6.10
N LEU A 131 10.59 -1.01 -7.03
CA LEU A 131 10.95 -2.40 -6.76
C LEU A 131 12.47 -2.61 -6.69
N PRO A 132 12.98 -3.33 -5.67
CA PRO A 132 14.35 -3.82 -5.70
C PRO A 132 14.55 -4.79 -6.88
N ALA A 133 15.80 -5.02 -7.29
CA ALA A 133 16.10 -6.03 -8.30
C ALA A 133 15.71 -7.42 -7.76
N GLY A 134 14.71 -8.05 -8.39
CA GLY A 134 14.08 -9.28 -7.91
C GLY A 134 13.05 -9.84 -8.91
N GLU A 135 12.44 -10.96 -8.55
CA GLU A 135 11.51 -11.70 -9.41
C GLU A 135 10.24 -10.90 -9.74
N GLU A 136 9.77 -10.05 -8.81
CA GLU A 136 8.61 -9.18 -9.04
C GLU A 136 8.85 -8.15 -10.14
N ARG A 137 10.08 -7.63 -10.24
CA ARG A 137 10.49 -6.69 -11.29
C ARG A 137 10.50 -7.37 -12.65
N MET A 138 11.06 -8.58 -12.73
CA MET A 138 11.09 -9.39 -13.95
C MET A 138 9.68 -9.74 -14.44
N ASN A 139 8.75 -10.02 -13.53
CA ASN A 139 7.36 -10.33 -13.88
C ASN A 139 6.61 -9.13 -14.47
N ILE A 140 6.87 -7.91 -13.98
CA ILE A 140 6.30 -6.68 -14.56
C ILE A 140 6.93 -6.37 -15.92
N GLU A 141 8.26 -6.53 -16.05
CA GLU A 141 8.99 -6.35 -17.31
C GLU A 141 8.56 -7.38 -18.38
N ALA A 142 8.26 -8.62 -17.99
CA ALA A 142 7.77 -9.68 -18.87
C ALA A 142 6.26 -9.62 -19.16
N GLY A 143 5.51 -8.70 -18.53
CA GLY A 143 4.05 -8.60 -18.68
C GLY A 143 3.23 -9.67 -17.95
N ASN A 144 3.85 -10.48 -17.10
CA ASN A 144 3.18 -11.50 -16.28
C ASN A 144 2.61 -10.88 -14.99
N LEU A 145 1.51 -10.14 -15.14
CA LEU A 145 0.85 -9.36 -14.08
C LEU A 145 -0.21 -10.18 -13.29
N LEU A 146 0.02 -11.47 -13.07
CA LEU A 146 -0.91 -12.30 -12.30
C LEU A 146 -0.79 -12.00 -10.80
N THR A 147 -1.92 -11.67 -10.17
CA THR A 147 -2.00 -11.56 -8.70
C THR A 147 -1.82 -12.92 -8.04
N ASP A 148 -1.37 -12.96 -6.78
CA ASP A 148 -1.15 -14.21 -6.06
C ASP A 148 -2.42 -15.07 -5.95
N LYS A 149 -3.57 -14.41 -5.80
CA LYS A 149 -4.89 -15.06 -5.85
C LYS A 149 -5.15 -15.73 -7.21
N GLN A 150 -4.84 -15.06 -8.31
CA GLN A 150 -5.01 -15.62 -9.65
C GLN A 150 -4.04 -16.77 -9.93
N LYS A 151 -2.83 -16.73 -9.38
CA LYS A 151 -1.86 -17.84 -9.46
C LYS A 151 -2.38 -19.07 -8.71
N GLU A 152 -2.87 -18.90 -7.49
CA GLU A 152 -3.47 -19.99 -6.69
C GLU A 152 -4.72 -20.58 -7.37
N GLU A 153 -5.63 -19.73 -7.86
CA GLU A 153 -6.81 -20.18 -8.61
C GLU A 153 -6.41 -20.94 -9.89
N GLY A 154 -5.39 -20.45 -10.61
CA GLY A 154 -4.86 -21.12 -11.80
C GLY A 154 -4.26 -22.48 -11.48
N LYS A 155 -3.49 -22.58 -10.39
CA LYS A 155 -2.88 -23.82 -9.90
C LYS A 155 -3.94 -24.84 -9.48
N ALA A 156 -4.99 -24.39 -8.78
CA ALA A 156 -6.12 -25.23 -8.41
C ALA A 156 -6.88 -25.76 -9.64
N ARG A 157 -7.13 -24.90 -10.65
CA ARG A 157 -7.77 -25.31 -11.92
C ARG A 157 -6.93 -26.33 -12.69
N LEU A 158 -5.62 -26.12 -12.77
CA LEU A 158 -4.69 -27.07 -13.40
C LEU A 158 -4.69 -28.42 -12.68
N GLY A 159 -4.69 -28.44 -11.34
CA GLY A 159 -4.79 -29.68 -10.56
C GLY A 159 -6.09 -30.45 -10.83
N ASN A 160 -7.22 -29.74 -10.93
CA ASN A 160 -8.51 -30.36 -11.26
C ASN A 160 -8.51 -30.94 -12.68
N LEU A 161 -7.96 -30.22 -13.67
CA LEU A 161 -7.83 -30.71 -15.04
C LEU A 161 -6.92 -31.94 -15.12
N LEU A 162 -5.81 -31.94 -14.38
CA LEU A 162 -4.90 -33.09 -14.31
C LEU A 162 -5.66 -34.32 -13.79
N ASN A 163 -6.37 -34.19 -12.67
CA ASN A 163 -7.18 -35.27 -12.10
C ASN A 163 -8.25 -35.78 -13.06
N LEU A 164 -8.91 -34.89 -13.81
CA LEU A 164 -9.92 -35.25 -14.80
C LEU A 164 -9.32 -36.06 -15.95
N ILE A 165 -8.13 -35.67 -16.43
CA ILE A 165 -7.39 -36.40 -17.47
C ILE A 165 -6.94 -37.76 -16.94
N THR A 166 -6.40 -37.82 -15.72
CA THR A 166 -5.96 -39.09 -15.10
C THR A 166 -7.13 -40.06 -14.92
N GLN A 167 -8.30 -39.60 -14.46
CA GLN A 167 -9.50 -40.44 -14.38
C GLN A 167 -9.94 -40.95 -15.76
N LYS A 168 -9.92 -40.08 -16.77
CA LYS A 168 -10.33 -40.45 -18.13
C LYS A 168 -9.36 -41.41 -18.80
N CYS A 169 -8.05 -41.30 -18.51
CA CYS A 169 -7.04 -42.26 -18.94
C CYS A 169 -7.12 -43.60 -18.18
N ALA A 170 -7.63 -43.63 -16.95
CA ALA A 170 -7.80 -44.86 -16.17
C ALA A 170 -9.09 -45.65 -16.51
N LEU A 171 -10.00 -45.05 -17.28
CA LEU A 171 -11.27 -45.64 -17.72
C LEU A 171 -11.21 -46.21 -19.15
N ASN A 172 -10.07 -46.07 -19.84
CA ASN A 172 -9.77 -46.68 -21.14
C ASN A 172 -8.70 -47.76 -20.97
#